data_AF-A0A917I1E2-F1
#
_entry.id   AF-A0A917I1E2-F1
#
_cell.length_a   1.000
_cell.length_b   1.000
_cell.length_c   1.000
_cell.angle_alpha   90.00
_cell.angle_beta   90.00
_cell.angle_gamma   90.00
#
_symmetry.space_group_name_H-M   'P 1'
#
loop_
_entity.id
_entity.type
_entity.pdbx_description
1 polymer ?
#
loop_
_entity_poly.entity_id
_entity_poly.type
_entity_poly.pdbx_seq_one_letter_code
_entity_poly.pdbx_strand_id
1 'polypeptide(L)' 'MIVPLPTDILKVPIADIPELGRKFQACCQACGFHTLREVCQLGAYEASKDRYLGPDHFRKLVDFLQERRILRALHD' A
#
# COMPACT_ATOMS: atom_id res chain seq x y z
N MET A 1 -7.52 14.92 21.41
CA MET A 1 -6.49 14.53 20.44
C MET A 1 -7.18 13.73 19.35
N ILE A 2 -7.32 14.28 18.14
CA ILE A 2 -7.86 13.53 17.00
C ILE A 2 -6.71 12.66 16.51
N VAL A 3 -6.76 11.36 16.83
CA VAL A 3 -5.85 10.40 16.20
C VAL A 3 -6.26 10.36 14.73
N PRO A 4 -5.42 10.80 13.77
CA PRO A 4 -5.76 10.69 12.36
C PRO A 4 -6.07 9.22 12.08
N LEU A 5 -7.26 8.96 11.54
CA LEU A 5 -7.73 7.60 11.30
C LEU A 5 -6.70 6.86 10.42
N PRO A 6 -6.40 5.59 10.71
CA PRO A 6 -5.44 4.78 9.95
C PRO A 6 -5.75 4.69 8.44
N THR A 7 -6.99 4.97 8.03
CA THR A 7 -7.43 5.05 6.64
C THR A 7 -6.92 6.26 5.87
N ASP A 8 -6.34 7.26 6.52
CA ASP A 8 -5.83 8.45 5.82
C ASP A 8 -4.56 8.15 5.01
N ILE A 9 -3.69 7.24 5.50
CA ILE A 9 -2.51 6.79 4.74
C ILE A 9 -2.90 6.18 3.39
N LEU A 10 -4.11 5.59 3.29
CA LEU A 10 -4.56 4.92 2.07
C LEU A 10 -4.80 5.91 0.94
N LYS A 11 -5.10 7.18 1.28
CA LYS A 11 -5.31 8.27 0.33
C LYS A 11 -4.02 9.00 -0.03
N VAL A 12 -2.94 8.78 0.74
CA VAL A 12 -1.65 9.40 0.49
C VAL A 12 -1.06 8.82 -0.81
N PRO A 13 -0.50 9.68 -1.69
CA PRO A 13 0.21 9.22 -2.87
C PRO A 13 1.35 8.28 -2.49
N ILE A 14 1.49 7.15 -3.17
CA ILE A 14 2.58 6.18 -2.90
C ILE A 14 3.95 6.85 -3.06
N ALA A 15 4.06 7.84 -3.95
CA ALA A 15 5.25 8.66 -4.15
C ALA A 15 5.65 9.47 -2.91
N ASP A 16 4.68 9.89 -2.09
CA ASP A 16 4.88 10.62 -0.83
C ASP A 16 5.22 9.72 0.36
N ILE A 17 5.28 8.40 0.16
CA ILE A 17 5.60 7.42 1.21
C ILE A 17 7.01 6.88 0.98
N PRO A 18 8.06 7.57 1.48
CA PRO A 18 9.45 7.17 1.26
C PRO A 18 9.79 5.80 1.88
N GLU A 19 9.04 5.37 2.89
CA GLU A 19 9.23 4.11 3.63
C GLU A 19 9.02 2.87 2.75
N LEU A 20 8.15 2.95 1.73
CA LEU A 20 7.95 1.85 0.78
C LEU A 20 9.14 1.67 -0.17
N GLY A 21 9.96 2.73 -0.31
CA GLY A 21 11.18 2.75 -1.11
C GLY A 21 10.94 3.00 -2.59
N ARG A 22 11.91 3.63 -3.25
CA ARG A 22 11.81 4.10 -4.65
C ARG A 22 11.46 2.99 -5.66
N LYS A 23 11.94 1.76 -5.44
CA LYS A 23 11.64 0.62 -6.31
C LYS A 23 10.15 0.24 -6.27
N PHE A 24 9.56 0.20 -5.08
CA PHE A 24 8.14 -0.04 -4.88
C PHE A 24 7.32 1.08 -5.53
N GLN A 25 7.70 2.34 -5.28
CA GLN A 25 7.00 3.50 -5.83
C GLN A 25 6.99 3.48 -7.37
N ALA A 26 8.14 3.19 -7.99
CA ALA A 26 8.25 3.08 -9.44
C ALA A 26 7.42 1.92 -9.99
N CYS A 27 7.39 0.78 -9.29
CA CYS A 27 6.56 -0.37 -9.65
C CYS A 27 5.06 -0.02 -9.58
N CYS A 28 4.61 0.62 -8.50
CA CYS A 28 3.24 1.11 -8.38
C CYS A 28 2.86 2.08 -9.50
N GLN A 29 3.72 3.07 -9.79
CA GLN A 29 3.48 4.02 -10.88
C GLN A 29 3.43 3.33 -12.25
N ALA A 30 4.30 2.36 -12.51
CA ALA A 30 4.27 1.58 -13.75
C ALA A 30 2.97 0.76 -13.90
N CYS A 31 2.39 0.33 -12.78
CA CYS A 31 1.11 -0.38 -12.74
C CYS A 31 -0.11 0.56 -12.75
N GLY A 32 0.10 1.88 -12.68
CA GLY A 32 -0.97 2.88 -12.60
C GLY A 32 -1.59 3.05 -11.20
N PHE A 33 -0.95 2.55 -10.15
CA PHE A 33 -1.37 2.78 -8.76
C PHE A 33 -0.78 4.09 -8.24
N HIS A 34 -1.63 5.04 -7.87
CA HIS A 34 -1.20 6.32 -7.30
C HIS A 34 -1.30 6.33 -5.78
N THR A 35 -2.24 5.58 -5.21
CA THR A 35 -2.53 5.53 -3.77
C THR A 35 -2.60 4.10 -3.25
N LEU A 36 -2.32 3.90 -1.96
CA LEU A 36 -2.41 2.57 -1.34
C LEU A 36 -3.85 2.03 -1.35
N ARG A 37 -4.85 2.90 -1.37
CA ARG A 37 -6.27 2.53 -1.51
C ARG A 37 -6.52 1.74 -2.78
N GLU A 38 -5.95 2.15 -3.90
CA GLU A 38 -6.15 1.48 -5.19
C GLU A 38 -5.56 0.06 -5.15
N VAL A 39 -4.38 -0.10 -4.53
CA VAL A 39 -3.75 -1.40 -4.32
C VAL A 39 -4.61 -2.28 -3.41
N CYS A 40 -5.16 -1.73 -2.33
CA CYS A 40 -6.08 -2.45 -1.44
C CYS A 40 -7.39 -2.84 -2.14
N GLN A 41 -7.94 -1.98 -3.02
CA GLN A 41 -9.17 -2.26 -3.78
C GLN A 41 -8.99 -3.35 -4.83
N LEU A 42 -7.79 -3.46 -5.42
CA LEU A 42 -7.44 -4.56 -6.32
C LEU A 42 -7.50 -5.93 -5.59
N GLY A 43 -7.22 -5.92 -4.29
CA GLY A 43 -7.18 -7.10 -3.44
C GLY A 43 -5.81 -7.75 -3.41
N ALA A 44 -5.50 -8.39 -2.27
CA ALA A 44 -4.19 -9.00 -1.99
C ALA A 44 -3.74 -10.01 -3.05
N TYR A 45 -4.67 -10.80 -3.57
CA TYR A 45 -4.38 -11.83 -4.56
C TYR A 45 -3.94 -11.24 -5.90
N GLU A 46 -4.64 -10.24 -6.41
CA GLU A 46 -4.23 -9.59 -7.66
C GLU A 46 -2.96 -8.78 -7.46
N ALA A 47 -2.86 -8.00 -6.37
CA ALA A 47 -1.71 -7.14 -6.10
C ALA A 47 -0.40 -7.92 -5.99
N SER A 48 -0.42 -9.13 -5.43
CA SER A 48 0.75 -10.00 -5.28
C SER A 48 1.25 -10.64 -6.58
N LYS A 49 0.53 -10.53 -7.71
CA LYS A 49 1.01 -11.06 -8.99
C LYS A 49 2.19 -10.25 -9.51
N ASP A 50 3.15 -10.92 -10.15
CA ASP A 50 4.34 -10.30 -10.75
C ASP A 50 4.04 -9.21 -11.78
N ARG A 51 2.89 -9.30 -12.47
CA ARG A 51 2.44 -8.24 -13.41
C ARG A 51 2.12 -6.91 -12.73
N TYR A 52 1.96 -6.93 -11.41
CA TYR A 52 1.72 -5.76 -10.58
C TYR A 52 2.92 -5.54 -9.66
N LEU A 53 2.76 -5.78 -8.35
CA LEU A 53 3.82 -5.59 -7.37
C LEU A 53 4.75 -6.80 -7.28
N GLY A 54 4.22 -8.00 -7.54
CA GLY A 54 4.89 -9.24 -7.20
C GLY A 54 4.89 -9.52 -5.69
N PRO A 55 5.28 -10.74 -5.29
CA PRO A 55 5.17 -11.19 -3.91
C PRO A 55 6.07 -10.41 -2.94
N ASP A 56 7.29 -10.03 -3.35
CA ASP A 56 8.23 -9.28 -2.51
C ASP A 56 7.77 -7.87 -2.19
N HIS A 57 7.30 -7.12 -3.19
CA HIS A 57 6.79 -5.76 -2.96
C HIS A 57 5.45 -5.81 -2.23
N PHE A 58 4.58 -6.76 -2.55
CA PHE A 58 3.33 -6.94 -1.81
C PHE A 58 3.59 -7.24 -0.33
N ARG A 59 4.57 -8.09 -0.01
CA ARG A 59 4.97 -8.34 1.37
C ARG A 59 5.42 -7.07 2.08
N LYS A 60 6.26 -6.23 1.44
CA LYS A 60 6.66 -4.92 2.00
C LYS A 60 5.47 -4.01 2.30
N LEU A 61 4.48 -4.00 1.41
CA LEU A 61 3.26 -3.23 1.64
C LEU A 61 2.50 -3.75 2.86
N VAL A 62 2.36 -5.06 3.00
CA VAL A 62 1.69 -5.69 4.15
C VAL A 62 2.44 -5.38 5.44
N ASP A 63 3.77 -5.53 5.46
CA ASP A 63 4.62 -5.16 6.60
C ASP A 63 4.41 -3.68 6.98
N PHE A 64 4.45 -2.76 6.01
CA PHE A 64 4.21 -1.33 6.24
C PHE A 64 2.82 -1.05 6.85
N LEU A 65 1.77 -1.68 6.31
CA LEU A 65 0.41 -1.54 6.84
C LEU A 65 0.26 -2.18 8.23
N GLN A 66 1.02 -3.24 8.53
CA GLN A 66 1.06 -3.92 9.82
C GLN A 66 1.76 -3.06 10.88
N GLU A 67 2.93 -2.50 10.56
CA GLU A 67 3.69 -1.62 11.46
C GLU A 67 2.87 -0.41 11.90
N ARG A 68 2.07 0.15 10.99
CA ARG A 68 1.18 1.28 11.29
C ARG A 68 -0.15 0.89 11.94
N ARG A 69 -0.36 -0.40 12.25
CA ARG A 69 -1.63 -0.97 12.79
C ARG A 69 -2.86 -0.69 11.92
N ILE A 70 -2.66 -0.49 10.63
CA ILE A 70 -3.71 -0.11 9.66
C ILE A 70 -4.43 -1.36 9.13
N LEU A 71 -3.77 -2.52 9.16
CA LEU A 71 -4.39 -3.81 8.79
C LEU A 71 -5.70 -4.09 9.54
N ARG A 72 -5.83 -3.69 10.81
CA ARG A 72 -7.08 -3.86 11.57
C ARG A 72 -8.20 -2.92 11.13
N ALA A 73 -7.87 -1.77 10.54
CA ALA A 73 -8.84 -0.78 10.07
C ALA A 73 -9.37 -1.07 8.65
N LEU A 74 -8.75 -2.01 7.94
CA LEU A 74 -9.23 -2.52 6.64
C LEU A 74 -10.26 -3.65 6.81
N HIS A 75 -10.55 -4.07 8.05
CA HIS A 75 -11.34 -5.25 8.39
C HIS A 75 -12.55 -4.92 9.28
N ASP A 76 -13.12 -3.73 9.10
CA ASP A 76 -14.39 -3.27 9.72
C ASP A 76 -15.37 -2.84 8.62
#